data_AF-A0A315VM36-F1
#
_entry.id   AF-A0A315VM36-F1
#
_cell.length_a   1.000
_cell.length_b   1.000
_cell.length_c   1.000
_cell.angle_alpha   90.00
_cell.angle_beta   90.00
_cell.angle_gamma   90.00
#
_symmetry.space_group_name_H-M   'P 1'
#
loop_
_entity.id
_entity.type
_entity.pdbx_description
1 polymer ?
#
loop_
_entity_poly.entity_id
_entity_poly.type
_entity_poly.pdbx_seq_one_letter_code
_entity_poly.pdbx_strand_id
1 'polypeptide(L)'
;MNEVHKAITLFLDTLEKQPGSPQTQRSLYREMLFLTLAAMGKDHVAAFDKKYKTAFLRLSSSLGRDELRRKRAQPPSTKAVDCRRSFHPPLEC
;
A
#
# COMPACT_ATOMS: atom_id res chain seq x y z
N MET A 1 -16.95 3.76 4.31
CA MET A 1 -15.54 4.10 4.02
C MET A 1 -14.78 2.81 3.69
N ASN A 2 -13.80 2.82 2.78
CA ASN A 2 -12.99 1.63 2.45
C ASN A 2 -12.00 1.32 3.58
N GLU A 3 -11.96 0.09 4.09
CA GLU A 3 -11.07 -0.32 5.19
C GLU A 3 -9.58 -0.09 4.88
N VAL A 4 -9.16 -0.26 3.61
CA VAL A 4 -7.78 0.04 3.20
C VAL A 4 -7.47 1.53 3.33
N HIS A 5 -8.43 2.41 3.04
CA HIS A 5 -8.25 3.85 3.22
C HIS A 5 -8.08 4.20 4.70
N LYS A 6 -8.96 3.67 5.57
CA LYS A 6 -8.84 3.89 7.03
C LYS A 6 -7.50 3.42 7.57
N ALA A 7 -7.07 2.22 7.16
CA ALA A 7 -5.80 1.65 7.59
C ALA A 7 -4.60 2.51 7.18
N ILE A 8 -4.59 3.01 5.94
CA ILE A 8 -3.54 3.92 5.46
C ILE A 8 -3.57 5.22 6.25
N THR A 9 -4.74 5.86 6.40
CA THR A 9 -4.87 7.11 7.17
C THR A 9 -4.35 6.94 8.60
N LEU A 10 -4.82 5.90 9.30
CA LEU A 10 -4.41 5.62 10.67
C LEU A 10 -2.90 5.38 10.77
N PHE A 11 -2.31 4.66 9.82
CA PHE A 11 -0.87 4.43 9.77
C PHE A 11 -0.10 5.74 9.61
N LEU A 12 -0.51 6.59 8.66
CA LEU A 12 0.14 7.89 8.44
C LEU A 12 0.02 8.81 9.66
N ASP A 13 -1.16 8.89 10.27
CA ASP A 13 -1.40 9.68 11.50
C ASP A 13 -0.56 9.16 12.67
N THR A 14 -0.36 7.84 12.75
CA THR A 14 0.46 7.23 13.79
C THR A 14 1.93 7.59 13.60
N LEU A 15 2.44 7.55 12.37
CA LEU A 15 3.83 7.95 12.08
C LEU A 15 4.09 9.42 12.40
N GLU A 16 3.13 10.30 12.13
CA GLU A 16 3.27 11.74 12.44
C GLU A 16 3.35 12.02 13.95
N LYS A 17 2.70 11.20 14.76
CA LYS A 17 2.71 11.32 16.22
C LYS A 17 3.97 10.75 16.87
N GLN A 18 4.78 9.99 16.14
CA GLN A 18 6.00 9.39 16.69
C GLN A 18 7.14 10.42 16.78
N PRO A 19 7.82 10.53 17.93
CA PRO A 19 8.97 11.42 18.08
C PRO A 19 10.07 11.00 17.09
N GLY A 20 10.65 11.98 16.39
CA GLY A 20 11.68 11.73 15.36
C GLY A 20 11.14 11.41 13.96
N SER A 21 9.82 11.51 13.73
CA SER A 21 9.15 11.39 12.43
C SER A 21 9.73 10.27 11.54
N PRO A 22 9.68 9.01 12.00
CA PRO A 22 10.29 7.90 11.28
C PRO A 22 9.76 7.84 9.85
N GLN A 23 10.67 8.04 8.89
CA GLN A 23 10.33 7.93 7.48
C GLN A 23 10.11 6.46 7.15
N THR A 24 9.00 6.17 6.44
CA THR A 24 8.78 4.85 5.87
C THR A 24 9.97 4.51 4.97
N GLN A 25 10.74 3.49 5.34
CA GLN A 25 11.90 3.07 4.54
C GLN A 25 11.46 2.28 3.29
N ARG A 26 10.27 1.69 3.36
CA ARG A 26 9.69 0.84 2.31
C ARG A 26 8.40 1.47 1.77
N SER A 27 7.95 0.98 0.61
CA SER A 27 6.68 1.41 0.04
C SER A 27 5.54 0.95 0.95
N LEU A 28 4.65 1.87 1.33
CA LEU A 28 3.49 1.55 2.16
C LEU A 28 2.57 0.52 1.49
N TYR A 29 2.48 0.58 0.15
CA TYR A 29 1.77 -0.42 -0.62
C TYR A 29 2.33 -1.83 -0.39
N ARG A 30 3.67 -1.98 -0.34
CA ARG A 30 4.31 -3.29 -0.14
C ARG A 30 4.08 -3.83 1.26
N GLU A 31 4.14 -2.98 2.28
CA GLU A 31 3.84 -3.37 3.67
C GLU A 31 2.39 -3.84 3.81
N MET A 32 1.43 -3.07 3.27
CA MET A 32 0.01 -3.41 3.31
C MET A 32 -0.33 -4.65 2.45
N LEU A 33 0.36 -4.83 1.32
CA LEU A 33 0.25 -6.02 0.48
C LEU A 33 0.77 -7.27 1.22
N PHE A 34 1.89 -7.15 1.93
CA PHE A 34 2.43 -8.24 2.74
C PHE A 34 1.44 -8.65 3.82
N LEU A 35 0.86 -7.69 4.56
CA LEU A 35 -0.15 -7.99 5.57
C LEU A 35 -1.39 -8.64 4.96
N THR A 36 -1.83 -8.17 3.79
CA THR A 36 -2.95 -8.78 3.05
C THR A 36 -2.66 -10.23 2.68
N LEU A 37 -1.46 -10.50 2.16
CA LEU A 37 -1.02 -11.85 1.80
C LEU A 37 -0.95 -12.76 3.02
N ALA A 38 -0.33 -12.30 4.11
CA ALA A 38 -0.14 -13.08 5.33
C ALA A 38 -1.48 -13.38 6.05
N ALA A 39 -2.40 -12.42 6.08
CA ALA A 39 -3.65 -12.54 6.82
C ALA A 39 -4.81 -13.14 6.02
N MET A 40 -4.89 -12.86 4.71
CA MET A 40 -6.04 -13.23 3.86
C MET A 40 -5.65 -14.12 2.66
N GLY A 41 -4.37 -14.30 2.38
CA GLY A 41 -3.90 -15.09 1.24
C GLY A 41 -3.97 -14.36 -0.11
N LYS A 42 -3.47 -15.04 -1.14
CA LYS A 42 -3.23 -14.49 -2.49
C LYS A 42 -4.51 -14.07 -3.24
N ASP A 43 -5.64 -14.72 -2.96
CA ASP A 43 -6.90 -14.48 -3.70
C ASP A 43 -7.47 -13.07 -3.43
N HIS A 44 -7.03 -12.43 -2.34
CA HIS A 44 -7.47 -11.10 -1.95
C HIS A 44 -6.62 -9.97 -2.55
N VAL A 45 -5.50 -10.29 -3.22
CA VAL A 45 -4.54 -9.30 -3.72
C VAL A 45 -5.16 -8.38 -4.76
N ALA A 46 -5.93 -8.92 -5.72
CA ALA A 46 -6.55 -8.10 -6.77
C ALA A 46 -7.59 -7.11 -6.19
N ALA A 47 -8.36 -7.56 -5.19
CA ALA A 47 -9.30 -6.70 -4.49
C ALA A 47 -8.58 -5.62 -3.67
N PHE A 48 -7.47 -5.97 -3.02
CA PHE A 48 -6.60 -5.04 -2.31
C PHE A 48 -6.04 -3.96 -3.24
N ASP A 49 -5.52 -4.30 -4.43
CA ASP A 49 -4.96 -3.31 -5.36
C ASP A 49 -5.98 -2.23 -5.74
N LYS A 50 -7.20 -2.66 -6.10
CA LYS A 50 -8.29 -1.75 -6.46
C LYS A 50 -8.64 -0.83 -5.28
N LYS A 51 -8.70 -1.41 -4.07
CA LYS A 51 -8.97 -0.66 -2.84
C LYS A 51 -7.85 0.33 -2.51
N TYR A 52 -6.59 -0.07 -2.64
CA TYR A 52 -5.42 0.78 -2.37
C TYR A 52 -5.34 1.94 -3.37
N LYS A 53 -5.53 1.68 -4.67
CA LYS A 53 -5.57 2.74 -5.69
C LYS A 53 -6.67 3.76 -5.38
N THR A 54 -7.86 3.29 -5.01
CA THR A 54 -8.98 4.17 -4.61
C THR A 54 -8.64 4.97 -3.35
N ALA A 55 -8.02 4.33 -2.36
CA ALA A 55 -7.60 5.00 -1.13
C ALA A 55 -6.56 6.10 -1.42
N PHE A 56 -5.56 5.80 -2.24
CA PHE A 56 -4.53 6.75 -2.64
C PHE A 56 -5.11 7.96 -3.36
N LEU A 57 -6.02 7.77 -4.32
CA LEU A 57 -6.67 8.89 -5.02
C LEU A 57 -7.41 9.82 -4.05
N ARG A 58 -8.13 9.26 -3.07
CA ARG A 58 -8.81 10.06 -2.03
C ARG A 58 -7.83 10.78 -1.10
N LEU A 59 -6.75 10.12 -0.70
CA LEU A 59 -5.73 10.75 0.12
C LEU A 59 -4.98 11.84 -0.66
N SER A 60 -4.83 11.68 -1.98
CA SER A 60 -4.15 12.67 -2.80
C SER A 60 -4.91 13.99 -2.89
N SER A 61 -6.25 13.94 -2.78
CA SER A 61 -7.06 15.15 -2.65
C SER A 61 -6.99 15.80 -1.28
N SER A 62 -6.71 15.05 -0.20
CA SER A 62 -6.70 15.60 1.17
C SER A 62 -5.32 16.03 1.66
N LEU A 63 -4.27 15.25 1.38
CA LEU A 63 -2.90 15.48 1.86
C LEU A 63 -1.98 16.07 0.78
N GLY A 64 -2.37 15.99 -0.49
CA GLY A 64 -1.53 16.38 -1.62
C GLY A 64 -0.56 15.29 -2.07
N ARG A 65 -0.13 15.37 -3.33
CA ARG A 65 0.71 14.33 -3.96
C ARG A 65 2.14 14.29 -3.45
N ASP A 66 2.72 15.45 -3.14
CA ASP A 66 4.09 15.53 -2.64
C ASP A 66 4.21 14.93 -1.24
N GLU A 67 3.22 15.14 -0.38
CA GLU A 67 3.19 14.52 0.94
C GLU A 67 3.12 13.00 0.85
N LEU A 68 2.21 12.49 0.03
CA LEU A 68 2.12 11.05 -0.21
C LEU A 68 3.38 10.47 -0.83
N ARG A 69 4.13 11.24 -1.63
CA ARG A 69 5.44 10.84 -2.14
C ARG A 69 6.46 10.74 -1.01
N ARG A 70 6.55 11.76 -0.13
CA ARG A 70 7.43 11.73 1.05
C ARG A 70 7.15 10.55 1.96
N LYS A 71 5.86 10.23 2.16
CA LYS A 71 5.40 9.09 2.97
C LYS A 71 5.48 7.73 2.25
N ARG A 72 6.03 7.66 1.03
CA ARG A 72 6.13 6.45 0.18
C ARG A 72 4.79 5.71 -0.03
N ALA A 73 3.69 6.46 -0.11
CA ALA A 73 2.34 5.91 -0.23
C ALA A 73 1.91 5.61 -1.68
N GLN A 74 2.74 5.93 -2.67
CA GLN A 74 2.40 5.74 -4.09
C GLN A 74 2.15 4.26 -4.41
N PRO A 75 1.07 3.95 -5.15
CA PRO A 75 0.87 2.61 -5.68
C PRO A 75 1.92 2.30 -6.75
N PRO A 76 2.21 1.01 -7.00
CA PRO A 76 3.00 0.59 -8.15
C PRO A 76 2.33 1.01 -9.47
N SER A 77 3.13 1.09 -10.53
CA SER A 77 2.61 1.30 -11.89
C SER A 77 1.78 0.09 -12.34
N THR A 78 0.87 0.29 -13.30
CA THR A 78 0.08 -0.82 -13.89
C THR A 78 0.99 -1.94 -14.39
N LYS A 79 2.10 -1.59 -15.07
CA LYS A 79 3.10 -2.56 -15.53
C LYS A 79 3.67 -3.38 -14.37
N ALA A 80 4.03 -2.74 -13.26
CA ALA A 80 4.57 -3.44 -12.09
C ALA A 80 3.52 -4.33 -11.40
N VAL A 81 2.25 -3.92 -11.38
CA VAL A 81 1.14 -4.77 -10.90
C VAL A 81 0.97 -5.98 -11.80
N ASP A 82 1.05 -5.81 -13.11
CA ASP A 82 0.93 -6.90 -14.09
C ASP A 82 2.11 -7.86 -14.03
N CYS A 83 3.34 -7.39 -13.83
CA CYS A 83 4.52 -8.24 -13.63
C CYS A 83 4.35 -9.23 -12.48
N ARG A 84 3.56 -8.90 -11.45
CA ARG A 84 3.27 -9.83 -10.35
C ARG A 84 2.55 -11.11 -10.82
N ARG A 85 1.83 -11.06 -11.94
CA ARG A 85 1.20 -12.25 -12.55
C ARG A 85 2.21 -13.17 -13.22
N SER A 86 3.40 -12.64 -13.57
CA SER A 86 4.46 -13.40 -14.21
C SER A 86 5.30 -14.22 -13.22
N PHE A 87 5.30 -13.85 -11.94
CA PHE A 87 5.95 -14.63 -10.90
C PHE A 87 5.01 -15.75 -10.45
N HIS A 88 5.19 -16.94 -11.03
CA HIS A 88 4.63 -18.18 -10.51
C HIS A 88 5.23 -18.51 -9.14
N PRO A 89 4.62 -19.43 -8.35
CA PRO A 89 5.26 -19.94 -7.13
C PRO A 89 6.70 -20.37 -7.44
N PRO A 90 7.63 -20.28 -6.47
CA PRO A 90 8.96 -20.86 -6.63
C PRO A 90 8.79 -22.30 -7.13
N LEU A 91 9.60 -22.69 -8.12
CA LEU A 91 9.68 -24.11 -8.50
C LEU A 91 9.97 -24.89 -7.22
N GLU A 92 9.09 -25.83 -6.87
CA GLU A 92 9.36 -26.77 -5.79
C GLU A 92 10.60 -27.58 -6.20
N CYS A 93 11.64 -27.55 -5.38
CA CYS A 93 12.84 -28.35 -5.56
C CYS A 93 12.60 -29.79 -5.13
#